data_AF-X1VJD2-F1
#
_entry.id   AF-X1VJD2-F1
#
_cell.length_a   1.000
_cell.length_b   1.000
_cell.length_c   1.000
_cell.angle_alpha   90.00
_cell.angle_beta   90.00
_cell.angle_gamma   90.00
#
_symmetry.space_group_name_H-M   'P 1'
#
loop_
_entity.id
_entity.type
_entity.pdbx_description
1 polymer ?
#
loop_
_entity_poly.entity_id
_entity_poly.type
_entity_poly.pdbx_seq_one_letter_code
_entity_poly.pdbx_strand_id
1 'polypeptide(L)'
;RTLIKNLSENEKWMIAKLALKYNPGTRALTGSILDQVAESDITDKLLGSLNPVSVFSYNIKEETSLNKEKWRIILELIAIKGCPN
;
A
#
# COMPACT_ATOMS: atom_id res chain seq x y z
N ARG A 1 -13.89 -9.26 -6.28
CA ARG A 1 -14.45 -8.97 -4.93
C ARG A 1 -13.34 -8.31 -4.12
N THR A 2 -13.48 -7.05 -3.72
CA THR A 2 -12.45 -6.34 -2.93
C THR A 2 -12.88 -6.35 -1.46
N LEU A 3 -12.32 -7.24 -0.65
CA LEU A 3 -12.72 -7.45 0.75
C LEU A 3 -12.66 -6.15 1.58
N ILE A 4 -11.67 -5.30 1.30
CA ILE A 4 -11.45 -4.04 2.02
C ILE A 4 -12.55 -3.00 1.74
N LYS A 5 -13.23 -3.08 0.58
CA LYS A 5 -14.33 -2.17 0.23
C LYS A 5 -15.55 -2.34 1.16
N ASN A 6 -15.75 -3.54 1.70
CA ASN A 6 -16.90 -3.86 2.54
C ASN A 6 -16.68 -3.56 4.03
N LEU A 7 -15.48 -3.12 4.41
CA LEU A 7 -15.18 -2.71 5.77
C LEU A 7 -15.84 -1.36 6.06
N SER A 8 -16.26 -1.16 7.31
CA SER A 8 -16.66 0.16 7.80
C SER A 8 -15.47 1.13 7.81
N GLU A 9 -15.75 2.44 7.79
CA GLU A 9 -14.68 3.44 7.89
C GLU A 9 -13.87 3.29 9.17
N ASN A 10 -14.49 2.93 10.30
CA ASN A 10 -13.79 2.66 11.55
C ASN A 10 -12.78 1.50 11.44
N GLU A 11 -13.13 0.44 10.72
CA GLU A 11 -12.23 -0.70 10.48
C GLU A 11 -11.07 -0.31 9.56
N LYS A 12 -11.35 0.47 8.51
CA LYS A 12 -10.29 1.03 7.64
C LYS A 12 -9.35 1.95 8.42
N TRP A 13 -9.90 2.76 9.32
CA TRP A 13 -9.15 3.60 10.24
C TRP A 13 -8.25 2.78 11.16
N MET A 14 -8.76 1.67 11.69
CA MET A 14 -7.98 0.76 12.52
C MET A 14 -6.82 0.13 11.73
N ILE A 15 -7.04 -0.27 10.48
CA ILE A 15 -5.97 -0.77 9.59
C ILE A 15 -4.89 0.30 9.41
N ALA A 16 -5.26 1.55 9.11
CA ALA A 16 -4.30 2.64 8.98
C ALA A 16 -3.52 2.89 10.27
N LYS A 17 -4.21 2.87 11.43
CA LYS A 17 -3.58 3.02 12.75
C LYS A 17 -2.59 1.90 13.06
N LEU A 18 -2.90 0.67 12.65
CA LEU A 18 -1.98 -0.47 12.79
C LEU A 18 -0.79 -0.32 11.85
N ALA A 19 -1.02 0.03 10.58
CA ALA A 19 0.04 0.25 9.60
C ALA A 19 1.05 1.31 10.06
N LEU A 20 0.60 2.36 10.75
CA LEU A 20 1.47 3.40 11.32
C LEU A 20 2.56 2.85 12.27
N LYS A 21 2.37 1.66 12.85
CA LYS A 21 3.34 1.01 13.74
C LYS A 21 4.43 0.23 12.99
N TYR A 22 4.27 0.02 11.69
CA TYR A 22 5.20 -0.74 10.86
C TYR A 22 6.15 0.18 10.08
N ASN A 23 7.11 -0.43 9.40
CA ASN A 23 8.11 0.29 8.62
C ASN A 23 7.46 1.19 7.53
N PRO A 24 8.18 2.19 7.01
CA PRO A 24 7.63 3.09 5.98
C PRO A 24 7.13 2.37 4.72
N GLY A 25 7.77 1.26 4.32
CA GLY A 25 7.32 0.47 3.18
C GLY A 25 5.94 -0.16 3.40
N THR A 26 5.71 -0.81 4.54
CA THR A 26 4.38 -1.37 4.86
C THR A 26 3.33 -0.26 4.89
N ARG A 27 3.66 0.91 5.44
CA ARG A 27 2.77 2.08 5.46
C ARG A 27 2.39 2.54 4.06
N ALA A 28 3.36 2.67 3.16
CA ALA A 28 3.11 3.07 1.77
C ALA A 28 2.22 2.06 1.04
N LEU A 29 2.53 0.77 1.17
CA LEU A 29 1.76 -0.29 0.52
C LEU A 29 0.32 -0.34 1.04
N THR A 30 0.13 -0.39 2.37
CA THR A 30 -1.22 -0.39 2.96
C THR A 30 -1.99 0.88 2.60
N GLY A 31 -1.32 2.03 2.61
CA GLY A 31 -1.89 3.29 2.17
C GLY A 31 -2.40 3.23 0.73
N SER A 32 -1.61 2.70 -0.20
CA SER A 32 -2.00 2.56 -1.61
C SER A 32 -3.20 1.64 -1.84
N ILE A 33 -3.40 0.65 -0.96
CA ILE A 33 -4.57 -0.23 -1.00
C ILE A 33 -5.81 0.49 -0.46
N LEU A 34 -5.67 1.20 0.67
CA LEU A 34 -6.76 1.96 1.28
C LEU A 34 -7.20 3.15 0.43
N ASP A 35 -6.29 3.76 -0.33
CA ASP A 35 -6.57 4.93 -1.19
C ASP A 35 -7.62 4.67 -2.28
N GLN A 36 -7.88 3.40 -2.59
CA GLN A 36 -8.92 3.02 -3.54
C GLN A 36 -10.32 2.92 -2.92
N VAL A 37 -10.42 2.87 -1.59
CA VAL A 37 -11.66 2.44 -0.89
C VAL A 37 -11.98 3.20 0.39
N ALA A 38 -11.04 3.95 0.97
CA ALA A 38 -11.18 4.70 2.22
C ALA A 38 -11.32 6.20 1.95
N GLU A 39 -11.84 6.94 2.93
CA GLU A 39 -11.82 8.41 2.92
C GLU A 39 -10.37 8.96 2.93
N SER A 40 -10.20 10.16 2.38
CA SER A 40 -8.87 10.76 2.18
C SER A 40 -8.14 11.05 3.50
N ASP A 41 -8.87 11.35 4.57
CA ASP A 41 -8.31 11.65 5.89
C ASP A 41 -7.52 10.45 6.49
N ILE A 42 -7.96 9.22 6.23
CA ILE A 42 -7.30 7.98 6.64
C ILE A 42 -5.95 7.86 5.91
N THR A 43 -5.95 8.09 4.60
CA THR A 43 -4.76 7.92 3.77
C THR A 43 -3.78 9.06 3.89
N ASP A 44 -4.24 10.29 4.16
CA ASP A 44 -3.38 11.45 4.36
C ASP A 44 -2.47 11.30 5.59
N LYS A 45 -2.98 10.67 6.67
CA LYS A 45 -2.14 10.36 7.85
C LYS A 45 -1.02 9.38 7.53
N LEU A 46 -1.31 8.37 6.71
CA LEU A 46 -0.29 7.41 6.28
C LEU A 46 0.73 8.08 5.37
N LEU A 47 0.27 8.87 4.39
CA LEU A 47 1.13 9.56 3.44
C LEU A 47 2.05 10.58 4.13
N GLY A 48 1.50 11.38 5.06
CA GLY A 48 2.26 12.36 5.84
C GLY A 48 3.29 11.73 6.78
N SER A 49 3.17 10.45 7.11
CA SER A 49 4.15 9.73 7.92
C SER A 49 5.38 9.24 7.14
N LEU A 50 5.34 9.31 5.81
CA LEU A 50 6.43 8.85 4.93
C LEU A 50 7.42 9.99 4.69
N ASN A 51 8.71 9.66 4.65
CA ASN A 51 9.73 10.61 4.22
C ASN A 51 9.53 10.95 2.73
N PRO A 52 9.43 12.24 2.32
CA PRO A 52 9.16 12.66 0.94
C PRO A 52 10.14 12.16 -0.12
N VAL A 53 11.38 11.83 0.24
CA VAL A 53 12.40 11.37 -0.73
C VAL A 53 12.49 9.85 -0.86
N SER A 54 11.75 9.09 -0.04
CA SER A 54 11.75 7.63 -0.09
C SER A 54 10.91 7.09 -1.24
N VAL A 55 11.43 6.05 -1.88
CA VAL A 55 10.77 5.22 -2.90
C VAL A 55 10.80 3.77 -2.43
N PHE A 56 9.71 3.04 -2.64
CA PHE A 56 9.54 1.67 -2.13
C PHE A 56 9.31 0.68 -3.27
N SER A 57 10.22 -0.28 -3.43
CA SER A 57 10.10 -1.33 -4.45
C SER A 57 9.55 -2.63 -3.85
N TYR A 58 8.61 -3.26 -4.55
CA TYR A 58 8.04 -4.56 -4.19
C TYR A 58 8.01 -5.50 -5.38
N ASN A 59 8.38 -6.75 -5.14
CA ASN A 59 8.36 -7.82 -6.13
C ASN A 59 6.96 -8.44 -6.23
N ILE A 60 5.96 -7.64 -6.60
CA ILE A 60 4.58 -8.07 -6.79
C ILE A 60 4.10 -7.72 -8.20
N LYS A 61 3.19 -8.55 -8.71
CA LYS A 61 2.67 -8.41 -10.08
C LYS A 61 2.14 -6.99 -10.33
N GLU A 62 2.57 -6.41 -11.43
CA GLU A 62 2.31 -5.00 -11.75
C GLU A 62 0.82 -4.68 -12.01
N GLU A 63 -0.01 -5.69 -12.26
CA GLU A 63 -1.45 -5.59 -12.57
C GLU A 63 -2.34 -5.01 -11.44
N THR A 64 -1.76 -4.55 -10.33
CA THR A 64 -2.53 -3.93 -9.26
C THR A 64 -2.83 -2.47 -9.58
N SER A 65 -4.10 -2.07 -9.50
CA SER A 65 -4.58 -0.69 -9.70
C SER A 65 -4.26 0.21 -8.49
N LEU A 66 -2.99 0.24 -8.07
CA LEU A 66 -2.52 1.08 -6.97
C LEU A 66 -2.06 2.44 -7.51
N ASN A 67 -2.28 3.51 -6.74
CA ASN A 67 -1.76 4.84 -7.08
C ASN A 67 -0.23 4.90 -6.78
N LYS A 68 0.56 4.32 -7.68
CA LYS A 68 2.02 4.15 -7.54
C LYS A 68 2.74 5.48 -7.34
N GLU A 69 2.32 6.54 -8.03
CA GLU A 69 2.95 7.86 -7.96
C GLU A 69 2.75 8.53 -6.61
N LYS A 70 1.50 8.61 -6.12
CA LYS A 70 1.19 9.23 -4.82
C LYS A 70 1.97 8.55 -3.69
N TRP A 71 2.03 7.22 -3.72
CA TRP A 71 2.64 6.42 -2.66
C TRP A 71 4.12 6.11 -2.88
N ARG A 72 4.70 6.55 -4.01
CA ARG A 72 6.10 6.35 -4.38
C ARG A 72 6.50 4.88 -4.34
N ILE A 73 5.67 4.05 -4.97
CA ILE A 73 5.79 2.60 -5.02
C ILE A 73 6.19 2.15 -6.43
N ILE A 74 7.19 1.27 -6.51
CA ILE A 74 7.58 0.55 -7.72
C ILE A 74 7.19 -0.91 -7.56
N LEU A 75 6.45 -1.46 -8.53
CA LEU A 75 6.07 -2.87 -8.55
C LEU A 75 6.85 -3.55 -9.66
N GLU A 76 7.64 -4.55 -9.29
CA GLU A 76 8.47 -5.29 -10.24
C GLU A 76 7.91 -6.71 -10.44
N LEU A 77 7.87 -7.14 -11.70
CA LEU A 77 7.51 -8.50 -12.07
C LEU A 77 8.55 -9.49 -11.54
N ILE A 78 8.07 -10.53 -10.84
CA ILE A 78 8.89 -11.69 -10.52
C ILE A 78 9.30 -12.35 -11.84
N ALA A 79 10.53 -12.12 -12.29
CA ALA A 79 11.21 -13.09 -13.13
C ALA A 79 11.53 -14.28 -12.22
N ILE A 80 10.72 -15.35 -12.27
CA ILE A 80 11.04 -16.59 -11.58
C ILE A 80 12.32 -17.15 -12.25
N LYS A 81 13.48 -16.69 -11.81
CA LYS A 81 14.76 -17.29 -12.19
C LYS A 81 14.86 -18.64 -11.48
N GLY A 82 14.44 -19.68 -12.17
CA GLY A 82 14.89 -21.07 -12.01
C GLY A 82 14.50 -21.77 -10.72
N CYS A 83 13.42 -22.55 -10.76
CA CYS A 83 13.45 -23.86 -10.11
C CYS A 83 14.07 -24.85 -11.12
N PRO A 84 15.25 -25.43 -10.85
CA PRO A 84 15.71 -26.58 -11.63
C PRO A 84 14.83 -27.79 -11.27
N ASN A 85 14.32 -28.47 -12.31
CA ASN A 85 13.80 -29.83 -12.22
C ASN A 85 14.91 -30.80 -11.80
#